data_AF-A0A367LWB7-F1
#
_entry.id   AF-A0A367LWB7-F1
#
_cell.length_a   1.000
_cell.length_b   1.000
_cell.length_c   1.000
_cell.angle_alpha   90.00
_cell.angle_beta   90.00
_cell.angle_gamma   90.00
#
_symmetry.space_group_name_H-M   'P 1'
#
loop_
_entity.id
_entity.type
_entity.pdbx_description
1 polymer ?
#
loop_
_entity_poly.entity_id
_entity_poly.type
_entity_poly.pdbx_seq_one_letter_code
_entity_poly.pdbx_strand_id
1 'polypeptide(L)'
;MCAANNSQAQGFTAPEVLIGSTQGFLEFKVEEYLQNSGLDGRYQIQVNRVDPRLRLAECDRDLTLSQESPAQPIGRVTVRISCEGSAPWTIFMPAQVKLFRQVVVAVQPLKRAHVLE
;
A
#
# COMPACT_ATOMS: atom_id res chain seq x y z
N MET A 1 10.23 -34.28 -32.48
CA MET A 1 8.88 -33.70 -32.37
C MET A 1 8.78 -33.02 -31.01
N CYS A 2 9.02 -31.71 -30.95
CA CYS A 2 8.86 -30.95 -29.71
C CYS A 2 7.43 -30.42 -29.67
N ALA A 3 6.61 -30.92 -28.75
CA ALA A 3 5.30 -30.36 -28.48
C ALA A 3 5.50 -29.06 -27.68
N ALA A 4 5.31 -27.93 -28.34
CA ALA A 4 5.14 -26.65 -27.65
C ALA A 4 3.75 -26.66 -27.00
N ASN A 5 3.72 -26.88 -25.68
CA ASN A 5 2.52 -26.60 -24.90
C ASN A 5 2.33 -25.07 -24.84
N ASN A 6 1.47 -24.56 -25.72
CA ASN A 6 0.90 -23.22 -25.58
C ASN A 6 -0.02 -23.23 -24.35
N SER A 7 0.54 -22.90 -23.18
CA SER A 7 -0.26 -22.49 -22.04
C SER A 7 -0.93 -21.17 -22.41
N GLN A 8 -2.25 -21.18 -22.61
CA GLN A 8 -3.01 -19.96 -22.83
C GLN A 8 -2.81 -19.03 -21.62
N ALA A 9 -2.25 -17.84 -21.86
CA ALA A 9 -2.21 -16.76 -20.88
C ALA A 9 -3.67 -16.39 -20.57
N GLN A 10 -4.07 -16.58 -19.33
CA GLN A 10 -5.43 -16.30 -18.90
C GLN A 10 -5.61 -14.77 -18.80
N GLY A 11 -6.69 -14.23 -19.36
CA GLY A 11 -7.08 -12.81 -19.32
C GLY A 11 -7.50 -12.33 -17.94
N PHE A 12 -6.59 -12.44 -16.97
CA PHE A 12 -6.76 -12.01 -15.60
C PHE A 12 -5.69 -10.98 -15.22
N THR A 13 -6.05 -10.05 -14.34
CA THR A 13 -5.07 -9.13 -13.75
C THR A 13 -4.07 -9.90 -12.88
N ALA A 14 -2.79 -9.81 -13.25
CA ALA A 14 -1.72 -10.49 -12.53
C ALA A 14 -1.54 -9.92 -11.10
N PRO A 15 -1.28 -10.77 -10.09
CA PRO A 15 -1.03 -10.33 -8.71
C PRO A 15 0.07 -9.27 -8.59
N GLU A 16 1.10 -9.36 -9.42
CA GLU A 16 2.24 -8.45 -9.44
C GLU A 16 1.82 -7.02 -9.80
N VAL A 17 0.84 -6.87 -10.68
CA VAL A 17 0.26 -5.56 -11.04
C VAL A 17 -0.40 -4.95 -9.81
N LEU A 18 -1.22 -5.72 -9.10
CA LEU A 18 -1.93 -5.22 -7.91
C LEU A 18 -0.95 -4.80 -6.79
N ILE A 19 0.09 -5.61 -6.58
CA ILE A 19 1.14 -5.35 -5.59
C ILE A 19 1.92 -4.08 -5.98
N GLY A 20 2.37 -3.99 -7.24
CA GLY A 20 3.13 -2.85 -7.75
C GLY A 20 2.34 -1.55 -7.73
N SER A 21 1.09 -1.56 -8.19
CA SER A 21 0.20 -0.40 -8.15
C SER A 21 -0.05 0.08 -6.72
N THR A 22 -0.27 -0.85 -5.78
CA THR A 22 -0.46 -0.51 -4.36
C THR A 22 0.81 0.08 -3.76
N GLN A 23 1.97 -0.48 -4.10
CA GLN A 23 3.25 0.04 -3.63
C GLN A 23 3.46 1.48 -4.11
N GLY A 24 3.35 1.74 -5.42
CA GLY A 24 3.54 3.09 -5.96
C GLY A 24 2.53 4.11 -5.42
N PHE A 25 1.27 3.70 -5.24
CA PHE A 25 0.25 4.56 -4.61
C PHE A 25 0.62 4.94 -3.18
N LEU A 26 1.08 3.98 -2.38
CA LEU A 26 1.49 4.24 -0.99
C LEU A 26 2.78 5.05 -0.89
N GLU A 27 3.75 4.85 -1.80
CA GLU A 27 4.96 5.69 -1.87
C GLU A 27 4.59 7.16 -2.04
N PHE A 28 3.76 7.46 -3.04
CA PHE A 28 3.24 8.81 -3.27
C PHE A 28 2.51 9.37 -2.05
N LYS A 29 1.61 8.58 -1.43
CA LYS A 29 0.83 9.03 -0.27
C LYS A 29 1.68 9.30 0.97
N VAL A 30 2.70 8.48 1.22
CA VAL A 30 3.60 8.66 2.36
C VAL A 30 4.46 9.91 2.17
N GLU A 31 4.95 10.16 0.97
CA GLU A 31 5.72 11.36 0.64
C GLU A 31 4.89 12.64 0.80
N GLU A 32 3.66 12.64 0.27
CA GLU A 32 2.69 13.73 0.47
C GLU A 32 2.45 13.99 1.97
N TYR A 33 2.26 12.93 2.76
CA TYR A 33 2.05 13.06 4.20
C TYR A 33 3.25 13.66 4.92
N LEU A 34 4.48 13.24 4.60
CA LEU A 34 5.70 13.76 5.22
C LEU A 34 5.90 15.25 4.91
N GLN A 35 5.68 15.65 3.65
CA GLN A 35 5.75 17.05 3.23
C GLN A 35 4.72 17.90 3.97
N ASN A 36 3.46 17.48 3.98
CA ASN A 36 2.36 18.25 4.58
C ASN A 36 2.46 18.36 6.11
N SER A 37 3.10 17.40 6.76
CA SER A 37 3.27 17.39 8.21
C SER A 37 4.59 18.03 8.68
N GLY A 38 5.45 18.47 7.76
CA GLY A 38 6.78 18.98 8.09
C GLY A 38 7.65 17.94 8.80
N LEU A 39 7.40 16.65 8.52
CA LEU A 39 8.11 15.55 9.14
C LEU A 39 9.21 15.04 8.21
N ASP A 40 10.35 14.74 8.80
CA ASP A 40 11.40 13.97 8.16
C ASP A 40 11.47 12.55 8.76
N GLY A 41 11.75 11.56 7.92
CA GLY A 41 11.81 10.18 8.33
C GLY A 41 11.96 9.22 7.15
N ARG A 42 12.61 8.08 7.43
CA ARG A 42 12.68 6.96 6.49
C ARG A 42 11.42 6.11 6.61
N TYR A 43 10.88 5.65 5.49
CA TYR A 43 9.73 4.76 5.49
C TYR A 43 10.04 3.41 4.85
N GLN A 44 9.27 2.40 5.21
CA GLN A 44 9.28 1.07 4.59
C GLN A 44 7.84 0.63 4.37
N ILE A 45 7.53 0.24 3.13
CA ILE A 45 6.21 -0.26 2.73
C ILE A 45 6.32 -1.77 2.51
N GLN A 46 5.35 -2.50 3.06
CA GLN A 46 5.19 -3.93 2.84
C GLN A 46 3.75 -4.20 2.41
N VAL A 47 3.57 -4.54 1.15
CA VAL A 47 2.26 -4.92 0.62
C VAL A 47 2.02 -6.41 0.89
N ASN A 48 0.82 -6.78 1.34
CA ASN A 48 0.52 -8.18 1.61
C ASN A 48 0.38 -8.97 0.31
N ARG A 49 0.68 -10.26 0.39
CA ARG A 49 0.48 -11.17 -0.74
C ARG A 49 -1.00 -11.26 -1.09
N VAL A 50 -1.28 -11.26 -2.39
CA VAL A 50 -2.60 -11.55 -2.94
C VAL A 50 -2.88 -13.05 -2.80
N ASP A 51 -4.13 -13.44 -2.50
CA ASP A 51 -4.51 -14.85 -2.52
C ASP A 51 -4.28 -15.37 -3.95
N PRO A 52 -3.43 -16.40 -4.17
CA PRO A 52 -3.10 -16.89 -5.50
C PRO A 52 -4.29 -17.48 -6.26
N ARG A 53 -5.41 -17.71 -5.56
CA ARG A 53 -6.67 -18.17 -6.16
C ARG A 53 -7.55 -17.01 -6.64
N LEU A 54 -7.20 -15.77 -6.31
CA LEU A 54 -7.91 -14.59 -6.76
C LEU A 54 -7.80 -14.46 -8.28
N ARG A 55 -8.94 -14.48 -8.96
CA ARG A 55 -9.05 -14.36 -10.42
C ARG A 55 -9.88 -13.12 -10.73
N LEU A 56 -9.20 -12.01 -10.98
CA LEU A 56 -9.83 -10.76 -11.41
C LEU A 56 -9.73 -10.68 -12.92
N ALA A 57 -10.82 -10.36 -13.61
CA ALA A 57 -10.77 -10.13 -15.06
C ALA A 57 -9.72 -9.08 -15.39
N GLU A 58 -9.01 -9.26 -16.51
CA GLU A 58 -8.07 -8.25 -17.00
C GLU A 58 -8.78 -6.90 -17.13
N CYS A 59 -8.11 -5.85 -16.64
CA CYS A 59 -8.65 -4.50 -16.74
C CYS A 59 -8.19 -3.85 -18.04
N ASP A 60 -9.13 -3.42 -18.87
CA ASP A 60 -8.90 -2.69 -20.12
C ASP A 60 -8.73 -1.17 -19.92
N ARG A 61 -8.60 -0.73 -18.66
CA ARG A 61 -8.40 0.65 -18.24
C ARG A 61 -7.40 0.72 -17.09
N ASP A 62 -6.95 1.92 -16.77
CA ASP A 62 -6.12 2.16 -15.59
C ASP A 62 -6.88 1.83 -14.30
N LEU A 63 -6.17 1.20 -13.36
CA LEU A 63 -6.71 0.90 -12.04
C LEU A 63 -6.93 2.18 -11.25
N THR A 64 -8.10 2.30 -10.62
CA THR A 64 -8.38 3.36 -9.66
C THR A 64 -8.00 2.90 -8.27
N LEU A 65 -7.12 3.66 -7.62
CA LEU A 65 -6.64 3.36 -6.27
C LEU A 65 -7.05 4.47 -5.30
N SER A 66 -7.54 4.08 -4.14
CA SER A 66 -7.81 5.00 -3.04
C SER A 66 -7.46 4.37 -1.69
N GLN A 67 -7.08 5.21 -0.73
CA GLN A 67 -6.84 4.75 0.63
C GLN A 67 -8.18 4.65 1.36
N GLU A 68 -8.54 3.45 1.80
CA GLU A 68 -9.81 3.21 2.51
C GLU A 68 -9.68 3.51 4.00
N SER A 69 -8.60 3.02 4.63
CA SER A 69 -8.40 3.18 6.07
C SER A 69 -6.96 2.84 6.50
N PRO A 70 -6.41 3.51 7.53
CA PRO A 70 -6.88 4.76 8.14
C PRO A 70 -6.68 5.96 7.21
N ALA A 71 -7.01 7.18 7.64
CA ALA A 71 -6.82 8.39 6.82
C ALA A 71 -5.33 8.76 6.65
N GLN A 72 -4.50 8.46 7.65
CA GLN A 72 -3.05 8.60 7.54
C GLN A 72 -2.44 7.38 6.84
N PRO A 73 -1.44 7.57 5.95
CA PRO A 73 -0.80 6.47 5.22
C PRO A 73 0.27 5.75 6.07
N ILE A 74 0.07 5.60 7.38
CA ILE A 74 1.04 5.02 8.31
C ILE A 74 0.39 3.90 9.12
N GLY A 75 1.16 2.86 9.44
CA GLY A 75 0.68 1.71 10.20
C GLY A 75 0.06 0.66 9.28
N ARG A 76 -0.99 0.00 9.74
CA ARG A 76 -1.74 -0.96 8.92
C ARG A 76 -2.71 -0.19 8.04
N VAL A 77 -2.47 -0.16 6.74
CA VAL A 77 -3.29 0.56 5.76
C VAL A 77 -4.02 -0.42 4.86
N THR A 78 -5.18 0.00 4.35
CA THR A 78 -5.98 -0.74 3.37
C THR A 78 -6.20 0.15 2.17
N VAL A 79 -5.76 -0.32 1.00
CA VAL A 79 -5.95 0.36 -0.28
C VAL A 79 -7.09 -0.33 -1.01
N ARG A 80 -8.08 0.45 -1.42
CA ARG A 80 -9.11 0.02 -2.35
C ARG A 80 -8.57 0.12 -3.76
N ILE A 81 -8.70 -0.96 -4.52
CA ILE A 81 -8.29 -1.03 -5.93
C ILE A 81 -9.52 -1.42 -6.73
N SER A 82 -9.87 -0.64 -7.75
CA SER A 82 -11.00 -0.92 -8.61
C SER A 82 -10.64 -0.81 -10.09
N CYS A 83 -11.22 -1.70 -10.88
CA CYS A 83 -11.28 -1.59 -12.33
C CYS A 83 -12.68 -1.12 -12.72
N GLU A 84 -12.76 -0.02 -13.49
CA GLU A 84 -14.02 0.52 -14.04
C GLU A 84 -14.14 0.26 -15.54
N GLY A 85 -13.51 -0.83 -15.97
CA GLY A 85 -13.45 -1.30 -17.35
C GLY A 85 -14.70 -2.02 -17.82
N SER A 86 -14.54 -2.78 -18.90
CA SER A 86 -15.61 -3.65 -19.45
C SER A 86 -16.00 -4.79 -18.49
N ALA A 87 -15.08 -5.24 -17.63
CA ALA A 87 -15.32 -6.23 -16.59
C ALA A 87 -14.97 -5.65 -15.20
N PRO A 88 -15.90 -4.90 -14.57
CA PRO A 88 -15.60 -4.15 -13.36
C PRO A 88 -15.41 -5.05 -12.14
N TRP A 89 -14.47 -4.67 -11.27
CA TRP A 89 -14.22 -5.35 -10.00
C TRP A 89 -13.60 -4.40 -8.98
N THR A 90 -13.65 -4.78 -7.71
CA THR A 90 -13.01 -4.04 -6.61
C THR A 90 -12.43 -5.02 -5.60
N ILE A 91 -11.23 -4.73 -5.11
CA ILE A 91 -10.59 -5.45 -4.03
C ILE A 91 -10.03 -4.50 -2.98
N PHE A 92 -9.74 -5.05 -1.80
CA PHE A 92 -9.09 -4.34 -0.72
C PHE A 92 -7.75 -4.99 -0.41
N MET A 93 -6.67 -4.25 -0.63
CA MET A 93 -5.32 -4.72 -0.41
C MET A 93 -4.77 -4.17 0.92
N PRO A 94 -4.54 -5.04 1.92
CA PRO A 94 -3.87 -4.63 3.14
C PRO A 94 -2.37 -4.46 2.89
N ALA A 95 -1.79 -3.45 3.52
CA ALA A 95 -0.35 -3.21 3.55
C ALA A 95 0.07 -2.68 4.93
N GLN A 96 1.37 -2.73 5.20
CA GLN A 96 1.99 -2.17 6.39
C GLN A 96 2.99 -1.08 5.97
N VAL A 97 2.79 0.13 6.48
CA VAL A 97 3.73 1.23 6.34
C VAL A 97 4.41 1.46 7.70
N LYS A 98 5.73 1.37 7.72
CA LYS A 98 6.55 1.67 8.89
C LYS A 98 7.27 2.99 8.65
N LEU A 99 7.00 3.98 9.49
CA LEU A 99 7.71 5.26 9.47
C LEU A 99 8.69 5.32 10.64
N PHE A 100 9.96 5.63 10.35
CA PHE A 100 11.01 5.77 11.34
C PHE A 100 11.53 7.21 11.32
N ARG A 101 11.46 7.88 12.46
CA ARG A 101 11.91 9.26 12.65
C ARG A 101 12.52 9.45 14.03
N GLN A 102 13.19 10.58 14.23
CA GLN A 102 13.64 11.00 15.54
C GLN A 102 12.44 11.43 16.39
N VAL A 103 12.44 11.01 17.66
CA VAL A 103 11.41 11.35 18.65
C VAL A 103 12.09 11.67 19.97
N VAL A 104 11.48 12.57 20.74
CA VAL A 104 11.96 12.89 22.09
C VAL A 104 11.46 11.82 23.05
N VAL A 105 12.36 11.30 23.88
CA VAL A 105 12.05 10.34 24.95
C VAL A 105 12.56 10.88 26.28
N ALA A 106 11.83 10.60 27.37
CA ALA A 106 12.31 10.93 28.70
C ALA A 106 13.43 9.95 29.10
N VAL A 107 14.56 10.49 29.55
CA VAL A 107 15.71 9.70 30.02
C VAL A 107 15.71 9.49 31.54
N GLN A 108 14.80 10.15 32.25
CA GLN A 108 14.64 10.06 33.70
C GLN A 108 13.15 10.19 34.10
N PRO A 109 12.74 9.68 35.28
CA PRO A 109 11.37 9.87 35.78
C PRO A 109 11.04 11.35 35.99
N LEU A 110 9.91 11.79 35.42
CA LEU A 110 9.43 13.18 35.55
C LEU A 110 8.32 13.25 36.61
N LYS A 111 8.51 14.10 37.63
CA LYS A 111 7.45 14.40 38.60
C LYS A 111 6.35 15.25 37.94
N ARG A 112 5.14 15.21 38.48
CA ARG A 112 4.05 16.11 38.03
C ARG A 112 4.52 17.57 38.14
N ALA A 113 4.22 18.37 37.11
CA ALA A 113 4.64 19.78 36.98
C ALA A 113 6.15 20.01 36.81
N HIS A 114 6.92 18.99 36.43
CA HIS A 114 8.32 19.16 36.03
C HIS A 114 8.40 19.83 34.65
N VAL A 115 9.17 20.91 34.55
CA VAL A 115 9.40 21.65 33.29
C VAL A 115 10.57 21.00 32.55
N LEU A 116 10.40 20.77 31.24
CA LEU A 116 11.48 20.33 30.36
C LEU A 116 12.26 21.57 29.91
N GLU A 117 13.54 21.65 30.26
CA GLU A 117 14.48 22.68 29.79
C GLU A 117 15.41 22.13 28.71
#